data_AF-J7TYU5-F1
#
_entry.id   AF-J7TYU5-F1
#
_cell.length_a   1.000
_cell.length_b   1.000
_cell.length_c   1.000
_cell.angle_alpha   90.00
_cell.angle_beta   90.00
_cell.angle_gamma   90.00
#
_symmetry.space_group_name_H-M   'P 1'
#
loop_
_entity.id
_entity.type
_entity.pdbx_description
1 polymer ?
#
loop_
_entity_poly.entity_id
_entity_poly.type
_entity_poly.pdbx_seq_one_letter_code
_entity_poly.pdbx_strand_id
1 'polypeptide(L)'
;MSVNSYIDHTLLKADANKEQILSLIDEAKKYEFASVCVNPTWVKTAAELLKDSSVKVCTVIGFPLGATTSAVKAFEAKDAIANGADEVDMVINIGALKSRNLKLVEDDIKAVVEASGRKLVKVIIETCLLTDEEKVEACQLAKLAGADFVKTSTGFSTGGATIEDIELMREAVGPTMGVKASGGARTLEAAQAFIKAGATRIGTSSGVAIMKGQESHDSY
;
A
#
# COMPACT_ATOMS: atom_id res chain seq x y z
N MET A 1 9.03 14.54 -12.01
CA MET A 1 7.59 14.31 -11.69
C MET A 1 7.26 15.08 -10.43
N SER A 2 6.07 15.66 -10.34
CA SER A 2 5.60 16.31 -9.12
C SER A 2 5.21 15.25 -8.06
N VAL A 3 5.40 15.57 -6.78
CA VAL A 3 5.21 14.64 -5.65
C VAL A 3 3.77 14.09 -5.58
N ASN A 4 2.77 14.85 -6.04
CA ASN A 4 1.37 14.40 -6.12
C ASN A 4 1.20 13.04 -6.83
N SER A 5 1.91 12.83 -7.95
CA SER A 5 1.83 11.59 -8.73
C SER A 5 2.42 10.36 -8.03
N TYR A 6 3.06 10.53 -6.87
CA TYR A 6 3.53 9.45 -6.00
C TYR A 6 2.55 9.17 -4.86
N ILE A 7 1.54 10.00 -4.62
CA ILE A 7 0.71 9.91 -3.42
C ILE A 7 -0.47 8.97 -3.64
N ASP A 8 -0.56 7.94 -2.80
CA ASP A 8 -1.80 7.21 -2.53
C ASP A 8 -2.48 7.86 -1.31
N HIS A 9 -3.50 8.68 -1.57
CA HIS A 9 -4.21 9.43 -0.53
C HIS A 9 -5.12 8.50 0.25
N THR A 10 -4.76 8.26 1.51
CA THR A 10 -5.20 7.07 2.24
C THR A 10 -6.15 7.43 3.39
N LEU A 11 -7.31 6.76 3.47
CA LEU A 11 -8.21 6.75 4.63
C LEU A 11 -8.65 5.31 4.98
N LEU A 12 -8.05 4.73 6.01
CA LEU A 12 -8.28 3.34 6.45
C LEU A 12 -8.79 3.22 7.89
N LYS A 13 -9.17 4.33 8.55
CA LYS A 13 -9.66 4.30 9.93
C LYS A 13 -10.95 3.48 10.00
N ALA A 14 -11.09 2.68 11.05
CA ALA A 14 -12.25 1.80 11.22
C ALA A 14 -13.58 2.58 11.35
N ASP A 15 -13.51 3.82 11.81
CA ASP A 15 -14.64 4.74 11.97
C ASP A 15 -14.80 5.74 10.80
N ALA A 16 -14.05 5.58 9.71
CA ALA A 16 -14.16 6.43 8.54
C ALA A 16 -15.58 6.36 7.93
N ASN A 17 -16.28 7.48 7.96
CA ASN A 17 -17.65 7.58 7.45
C ASN A 17 -17.68 8.00 5.97
N LYS A 18 -18.89 7.99 5.39
CA LYS A 18 -19.09 8.30 3.97
C LYS A 18 -18.61 9.71 3.62
N GLU A 19 -18.92 10.70 4.45
CA GLU A 19 -18.57 12.11 4.20
C GLU A 19 -17.06 12.30 4.11
N GLN A 20 -16.30 11.63 4.97
CA GLN A 20 -14.83 11.65 4.93
C GLN A 20 -14.29 10.97 3.68
N ILE A 21 -14.90 9.87 3.23
CA ILE A 21 -14.52 9.19 1.98
C ILE A 21 -14.79 10.08 0.77
N LEU A 22 -15.91 10.81 0.73
CA LEU A 22 -16.19 11.78 -0.33
C LEU A 22 -15.15 12.89 -0.35
N SER A 23 -14.80 13.44 0.81
CA SER A 23 -13.75 14.46 0.93
C SER A 23 -12.40 13.97 0.41
N LEU A 24 -12.01 12.73 0.79
CA LEU A 24 -10.78 12.11 0.32
C LEU A 24 -10.71 12.03 -1.21
N ILE A 25 -11.82 11.63 -1.84
CA ILE A 25 -11.92 11.49 -3.30
C ILE A 25 -11.84 12.86 -3.99
N ASP A 26 -12.53 13.87 -3.47
CA ASP A 26 -12.51 15.23 -4.04
C ASP A 26 -11.12 15.88 -3.91
N GLU A 27 -10.44 15.65 -2.78
CA GLU A 27 -9.05 16.06 -2.60
C GLU A 27 -8.12 15.37 -3.59
N ALA A 28 -8.27 14.06 -3.78
CA ALA A 28 -7.43 13.32 -4.71
C ALA A 28 -7.62 13.75 -6.16
N LYS A 29 -8.85 14.06 -6.57
CA LYS A 29 -9.13 14.68 -7.88
C LYS A 29 -8.46 16.04 -8.01
N LYS A 30 -8.63 16.90 -7.01
CA LYS A 30 -8.11 18.28 -7.01
C LYS A 30 -6.59 18.33 -7.16
N TYR A 31 -5.88 17.42 -6.49
CA TYR A 31 -4.42 17.39 -6.48
C TYR A 31 -3.83 16.39 -7.48
N GLU A 32 -4.67 15.67 -8.24
CA GLU A 32 -4.27 14.65 -9.21
C GLU A 32 -3.31 13.61 -8.59
N PHE A 33 -3.72 13.06 -7.44
CA PHE A 33 -2.95 12.02 -6.77
C PHE A 33 -2.91 10.71 -7.57
N ALA A 34 -1.98 9.82 -7.24
CA ALA A 34 -1.84 8.53 -7.92
C ALA A 34 -3.10 7.67 -7.70
N SER A 35 -3.54 7.57 -6.45
CA SER A 35 -4.74 6.83 -6.08
C SER A 35 -5.38 7.38 -4.81
N VAL A 36 -6.63 7.00 -4.57
CA VAL A 36 -7.18 6.93 -3.20
C VAL A 36 -6.98 5.51 -2.66
N CYS A 37 -6.67 5.37 -1.38
CA CYS A 37 -6.59 4.08 -0.71
C CYS A 37 -7.63 3.99 0.42
N VAL A 38 -8.62 3.12 0.25
CA VAL A 38 -9.78 2.98 1.15
C VAL A 38 -10.02 1.53 1.52
N ASN A 39 -10.73 1.28 2.63
CA ASN A 39 -11.16 -0.07 2.99
C ASN A 39 -12.11 -0.67 1.93
N PRO A 40 -12.15 -2.01 1.76
CA PRO A 40 -12.90 -2.66 0.67
C PRO A 40 -14.37 -2.23 0.52
N THR A 41 -15.04 -1.95 1.64
CA THR A 41 -16.44 -1.47 1.67
C THR A 41 -16.68 -0.19 0.85
N TRP A 42 -15.65 0.64 0.67
CA TRP A 42 -15.75 1.92 -0.02
C TRP A 42 -15.29 1.87 -1.49
N VAL A 43 -14.79 0.73 -1.97
CA VAL A 43 -14.22 0.60 -3.33
C VAL A 43 -15.22 0.98 -4.41
N LYS A 44 -16.45 0.45 -4.34
CA LYS A 44 -17.49 0.74 -5.32
C LYS A 44 -17.83 2.23 -5.37
N THR A 45 -17.98 2.85 -4.20
CA THR A 45 -18.22 4.30 -4.08
C THR A 45 -17.07 5.10 -4.71
N ALA A 46 -15.82 4.74 -4.42
CA ALA A 46 -14.65 5.40 -4.99
C ALA A 46 -14.59 5.25 -6.51
N ALA A 47 -14.81 4.04 -7.03
CA ALA A 47 -14.79 3.74 -8.47
C ALA A 47 -15.87 4.53 -9.24
N GLU A 48 -17.10 4.58 -8.72
CA GLU A 48 -18.20 5.34 -9.33
C GLU A 48 -17.87 6.83 -9.42
N LEU A 49 -17.25 7.39 -8.38
CA LEU A 49 -16.91 8.81 -8.30
C LEU A 49 -15.63 9.17 -9.07
N LEU A 50 -14.74 8.21 -9.32
CA LEU A 50 -13.46 8.40 -10.02
C LEU A 50 -13.48 7.95 -11.49
N LYS A 51 -14.62 7.50 -12.02
CA LYS A 51 -14.75 6.95 -13.39
C LYS A 51 -14.14 7.81 -14.52
N ASP A 52 -14.18 9.14 -14.37
CA ASP A 52 -13.69 10.11 -15.37
C ASP A 52 -12.39 10.80 -14.91
N SER A 53 -11.71 10.24 -13.91
CA SER A 53 -10.46 10.75 -13.34
C SER A 53 -9.28 9.85 -13.68
N SER A 54 -8.06 10.42 -13.67
CA SER A 54 -6.82 9.64 -13.74
C SER A 54 -6.46 8.95 -12.42
N VAL A 55 -7.04 9.40 -11.30
CA VAL A 55 -6.79 8.88 -9.96
C VAL A 55 -7.31 7.45 -9.84
N LYS A 56 -6.46 6.53 -9.39
CA LYS A 56 -6.80 5.11 -9.24
C LYS A 56 -7.56 4.83 -7.95
N VAL A 57 -8.29 3.71 -7.95
CA VAL A 57 -8.88 3.15 -6.72
C VAL A 57 -7.96 2.05 -6.17
N CYS A 58 -7.31 2.32 -5.04
CA CYS A 58 -6.56 1.34 -4.28
C CYS A 58 -7.40 0.85 -3.09
N THR A 59 -7.30 -0.44 -2.75
CA THR A 59 -7.80 -0.97 -1.49
C THR A 59 -6.80 -1.90 -0.82
N VAL A 60 -7.16 -2.46 0.32
CA VAL A 60 -6.30 -3.30 1.15
C VAL A 60 -6.87 -4.71 1.29
N ILE A 61 -6.00 -5.74 1.37
CA ILE A 61 -6.38 -7.16 1.39
C ILE A 61 -5.75 -7.88 2.58
N GLY A 62 -6.54 -8.64 3.34
CA GLY A 62 -6.11 -9.31 4.57
C GLY A 62 -5.58 -8.32 5.61
N PHE A 63 -6.05 -7.08 5.58
CA PHE A 63 -5.48 -5.94 6.30
C PHE A 63 -6.15 -5.70 7.66
N PRO A 64 -5.43 -5.18 8.67
CA PRO A 64 -3.98 -4.91 8.68
C PRO A 64 -3.13 -6.11 9.11
N LEU A 65 -3.74 -7.19 9.60
CA LEU A 65 -3.01 -8.21 10.35
C LEU A 65 -2.29 -9.26 9.48
N GLY A 66 -2.72 -9.46 8.23
CA GLY A 66 -2.16 -10.47 7.32
C GLY A 66 -2.40 -11.92 7.73
N ALA A 67 -3.14 -12.17 8.81
CA ALA A 67 -3.27 -13.47 9.47
C ALA A 67 -4.55 -14.25 9.09
N THR A 68 -5.18 -13.94 7.96
CA THR A 68 -6.23 -14.78 7.37
C THR A 68 -5.64 -15.77 6.35
N THR A 69 -6.43 -16.73 5.90
CA THR A 69 -5.99 -17.73 4.91
C THR A 69 -5.84 -17.12 3.52
N SER A 70 -4.97 -17.71 2.71
CA SER A 70 -4.73 -17.30 1.32
C SER A 70 -5.99 -17.35 0.46
N ALA A 71 -6.88 -18.31 0.71
CA ALA A 71 -8.16 -18.41 0.01
C ALA A 71 -9.07 -17.20 0.30
N VAL A 72 -9.07 -16.70 1.54
CA VAL A 72 -9.84 -15.49 1.91
C VAL A 72 -9.23 -14.24 1.28
N LYS A 73 -7.89 -14.10 1.29
CA LYS A 73 -7.23 -12.97 0.63
C LYS A 73 -7.51 -12.95 -0.88
N ALA A 74 -7.44 -14.10 -1.54
CA ALA A 74 -7.75 -14.23 -2.96
C ALA A 74 -9.23 -13.89 -3.25
N PHE A 75 -10.16 -14.34 -2.41
CA PHE A 75 -11.57 -14.00 -2.53
C PHE A 75 -11.81 -12.48 -2.37
N GLU A 76 -11.25 -11.88 -1.33
CA GLU A 76 -11.36 -10.44 -1.06
C GLU A 76 -10.76 -9.61 -2.20
N ALA A 77 -9.61 -10.02 -2.76
CA ALA A 77 -9.00 -9.34 -3.89
C ALA A 77 -9.89 -9.39 -5.14
N LYS A 78 -10.50 -10.55 -5.41
CA LYS A 78 -11.42 -10.72 -6.54
C LYS A 78 -12.68 -9.88 -6.37
N ASP A 79 -13.24 -9.84 -5.16
CA ASP A 79 -14.41 -9.01 -4.84
C ASP A 79 -14.10 -7.52 -4.99
N ALA A 80 -12.97 -7.05 -4.43
CA ALA A 80 -12.51 -5.67 -4.57
C ALA A 80 -12.37 -5.25 -6.04
N ILE A 81 -11.78 -6.10 -6.88
CA ILE A 81 -11.60 -5.81 -8.31
C ILE A 81 -12.94 -5.81 -9.04
N ALA A 82 -13.85 -6.73 -8.71
CA ALA A 82 -15.22 -6.71 -9.25
C ALA A 82 -15.97 -5.42 -8.86
N ASN A 83 -15.67 -4.86 -7.69
CA ASN A 83 -16.20 -3.59 -7.21
C ASN A 83 -15.49 -2.36 -7.79
N GLY A 84 -14.45 -2.52 -8.60
CA GLY A 84 -13.78 -1.44 -9.33
C GLY A 84 -12.41 -1.02 -8.81
N ALA A 85 -11.77 -1.80 -7.95
CA ALA A 85 -10.38 -1.54 -7.57
C ALA A 85 -9.42 -1.66 -8.78
N ASP A 86 -8.50 -0.71 -8.88
CA ASP A 86 -7.40 -0.70 -9.85
C ASP A 86 -6.11 -1.29 -9.28
N GLU A 87 -5.95 -1.19 -7.96
CA GLU A 87 -4.76 -1.64 -7.25
C GLU A 87 -5.17 -2.26 -5.90
N VAL A 88 -4.42 -3.24 -5.42
CA VAL A 88 -4.61 -3.86 -4.10
C VAL A 88 -3.31 -3.88 -3.29
N ASP A 89 -3.40 -3.55 -2.02
CA ASP A 89 -2.31 -3.61 -1.04
C ASP A 89 -2.57 -4.76 -0.05
N MET A 90 -1.97 -5.92 -0.26
CA MET A 90 -2.13 -7.06 0.65
C MET A 90 -1.11 -7.05 1.79
N VAL A 91 -1.44 -7.65 2.93
CA VAL A 91 -0.48 -7.88 4.02
C VAL A 91 0.02 -9.32 3.98
N ILE A 92 1.33 -9.55 4.06
CA ILE A 92 1.91 -10.90 4.11
C ILE A 92 1.48 -11.67 5.36
N ASN A 93 1.61 -12.99 5.35
CA ASN A 93 1.53 -13.78 6.58
C ASN A 93 2.84 -13.64 7.40
N ILE A 94 2.88 -12.65 8.29
CA ILE A 94 4.06 -12.32 9.10
C ILE A 94 4.48 -13.49 10.00
N GLY A 95 3.51 -14.18 10.61
CA GLY A 95 3.79 -15.34 11.47
C GLY A 95 4.42 -16.51 10.71
N ALA A 96 3.98 -16.76 9.48
CA ALA A 96 4.57 -17.77 8.61
C ALA A 96 6.01 -17.41 8.22
N LEU A 97 6.28 -16.15 7.88
CA LEU A 97 7.63 -15.68 7.55
C LEU A 97 8.60 -15.88 8.73
N LYS A 98 8.19 -15.43 9.93
CA LYS A 98 8.97 -15.61 11.17
C LYS A 98 9.21 -17.08 11.52
N SER A 99 8.26 -17.94 11.17
CA SER A 99 8.38 -19.39 11.33
C SER A 99 9.18 -20.07 10.20
N ARG A 100 9.77 -19.29 9.28
CA ARG A 100 10.50 -19.75 8.09
C ARG A 100 9.67 -20.65 7.17
N ASN A 101 8.34 -20.54 7.22
CA ASN A 101 7.45 -21.22 6.28
C ASN A 101 7.32 -20.37 5.00
N LEU A 102 8.43 -20.27 4.26
CA LEU A 102 8.56 -19.40 3.09
C LEU A 102 7.58 -19.77 1.98
N LYS A 103 7.34 -21.09 1.81
CA LYS A 103 6.36 -21.59 0.84
C LYS A 103 4.95 -21.06 1.11
N LEU A 104 4.52 -21.04 2.37
CA LEU A 104 3.21 -20.49 2.71
C LEU A 104 3.14 -18.99 2.40
N VAL A 105 4.20 -18.23 2.66
CA VAL A 105 4.25 -16.80 2.36
C VAL A 105 4.18 -16.55 0.84
N GLU A 106 4.95 -17.30 0.05
CA GLU A 106 4.93 -17.21 -1.41
C GLU A 106 3.55 -17.59 -1.99
N ASP A 107 3.01 -18.74 -1.58
CA ASP A 107 1.71 -19.23 -2.05
C ASP A 107 0.58 -18.24 -1.67
N ASP A 108 0.68 -17.59 -0.50
CA ASP A 108 -0.27 -16.58 -0.03
C ASP A 108 -0.25 -15.31 -0.89
N ILE A 109 0.93 -14.82 -1.27
CA ILE A 109 1.08 -13.67 -2.17
C ILE A 109 0.59 -14.04 -3.57
N LYS A 110 1.02 -15.20 -4.07
CA LYS A 110 0.67 -15.69 -5.41
C LYS A 110 -0.84 -15.84 -5.58
N ALA A 111 -1.55 -16.33 -4.55
CA ALA A 111 -3.01 -16.44 -4.59
C ALA A 111 -3.69 -15.08 -4.81
N VAL A 112 -3.17 -14.01 -4.23
CA VAL A 112 -3.68 -12.64 -4.46
C VAL A 112 -3.30 -12.14 -5.85
N VAL A 113 -2.04 -12.32 -6.28
CA VAL A 113 -1.58 -11.94 -7.63
C VAL A 113 -2.44 -12.59 -8.72
N GLU A 114 -2.68 -13.90 -8.61
CA GLU A 114 -3.53 -14.63 -9.56
C GLU A 114 -4.99 -14.15 -9.54
N ALA A 115 -5.55 -13.92 -8.35
CA ALA A 115 -6.91 -13.39 -8.20
C ALA A 115 -7.04 -11.96 -8.75
N SER A 116 -5.94 -11.20 -8.76
CA SER A 116 -5.91 -9.81 -9.23
C SER A 116 -5.79 -9.64 -10.76
N GLY A 117 -5.46 -10.71 -11.48
CA GLY A 117 -5.34 -10.68 -12.93
C GLY A 117 -4.27 -9.70 -13.42
N ARG A 118 -4.69 -8.57 -14.02
CA ARG A 118 -3.78 -7.51 -14.51
C ARG A 118 -3.74 -6.28 -13.60
N LYS A 119 -4.45 -6.29 -12.48
CA LYS A 119 -4.47 -5.17 -11.53
C LYS A 119 -3.20 -5.21 -10.67
N LEU A 120 -2.73 -4.02 -10.28
CA LEU A 120 -1.47 -3.91 -9.55
C LEU A 120 -1.59 -4.48 -8.14
N VAL A 121 -0.64 -5.33 -7.75
CA VAL A 121 -0.55 -5.90 -6.40
C VAL A 121 0.66 -5.36 -5.66
N LYS A 122 0.40 -4.79 -4.49
CA LYS A 122 1.44 -4.32 -3.56
C LYS A 122 1.45 -5.19 -2.31
N VAL A 123 2.64 -5.60 -1.89
CA VAL A 123 2.83 -6.52 -0.77
C VAL A 123 3.38 -5.75 0.42
N ILE A 124 2.55 -5.56 1.45
CA ILE A 124 2.93 -4.96 2.73
C ILE A 124 3.67 -6.01 3.55
N ILE A 125 4.94 -5.74 3.84
CA ILE A 125 5.81 -6.65 4.61
C ILE A 125 5.80 -6.35 6.12
N GLU A 126 5.31 -5.18 6.51
CA GLU A 126 5.28 -4.69 7.89
C GLU A 126 6.67 -4.65 8.54
N THR A 127 7.53 -3.80 8.00
CA THR A 127 8.96 -3.74 8.31
C THR A 127 9.28 -3.63 9.81
N CYS A 128 8.44 -2.94 10.59
CA CYS A 128 8.66 -2.73 12.02
C CYS A 128 8.58 -4.02 12.86
N LEU A 129 8.12 -5.13 12.27
CA LEU A 129 8.09 -6.45 12.91
C LEU A 129 9.19 -7.38 12.40
N LEU A 130 9.97 -6.99 11.40
CA LEU A 130 10.91 -7.86 10.69
C LEU A 130 12.37 -7.49 10.96
N THR A 131 13.26 -8.48 10.97
CA THR A 131 14.71 -8.25 10.85
C THR A 131 15.06 -7.86 9.41
N ASP A 132 16.26 -7.34 9.18
CA ASP A 132 16.68 -6.97 7.82
C ASP A 132 16.74 -8.18 6.88
N GLU A 133 17.15 -9.34 7.38
CA GLU A 133 17.12 -10.59 6.60
C GLU A 133 15.68 -10.99 6.24
N GLU A 134 14.74 -10.87 7.18
CA GLU A 134 13.32 -11.16 6.93
C GLU A 134 12.71 -10.16 5.92
N LYS A 135 13.12 -8.89 5.96
CA LYS A 135 12.68 -7.87 4.98
C LYS A 135 13.14 -8.23 3.57
N VAL A 136 14.41 -8.63 3.41
CA VAL A 136 14.97 -9.06 2.13
C VAL A 136 14.24 -10.31 1.61
N GLU A 137 14.04 -11.31 2.47
CA GLU A 137 13.31 -12.53 2.12
C GLU A 137 11.87 -12.22 1.67
N ALA A 138 11.13 -11.40 2.42
CA ALA A 138 9.77 -11.00 2.06
C ALA A 138 9.72 -10.28 0.69
N CYS A 139 10.70 -9.43 0.40
CA CYS A 139 10.81 -8.75 -0.90
C CYS A 139 11.06 -9.73 -2.05
N GLN A 140 11.95 -10.70 -1.84
CA GLN A 140 12.26 -11.72 -2.84
C GLN A 140 11.08 -12.64 -3.11
N LEU A 141 10.34 -13.06 -2.07
CA LEU A 141 9.11 -13.84 -2.22
C LEU A 141 8.03 -13.06 -2.95
N ALA A 142 7.85 -11.77 -2.64
CA ALA A 142 6.91 -10.91 -3.36
C ALA A 142 7.24 -10.82 -4.86
N LYS A 143 8.52 -10.66 -5.18
CA LYS A 143 9.01 -10.64 -6.58
C LYS A 143 8.81 -11.99 -7.28
N LEU A 144 9.11 -13.09 -6.60
CA LEU A 144 8.94 -14.45 -7.13
C LEU A 144 7.48 -14.78 -7.41
N ALA A 145 6.58 -14.36 -6.52
CA ALA A 145 5.13 -14.51 -6.67
C ALA A 145 4.52 -13.61 -7.77
N GLY A 146 5.31 -12.69 -8.33
CA GLY A 146 4.89 -11.82 -9.43
C GLY A 146 4.14 -10.56 -9.00
N ALA A 147 4.32 -10.10 -7.76
CA ALA A 147 3.76 -8.81 -7.33
C ALA A 147 4.47 -7.63 -8.04
N ASP A 148 3.79 -6.48 -8.08
CA ASP A 148 4.30 -5.27 -8.74
C ASP A 148 5.06 -4.36 -7.79
N PHE A 149 4.70 -4.39 -6.50
CA PHE A 149 5.28 -3.54 -5.46
C PHE A 149 5.54 -4.30 -4.17
N VAL A 150 6.56 -3.85 -3.45
CA VAL A 150 6.68 -4.06 -2.00
C VAL A 150 6.34 -2.77 -1.26
N LYS A 151 5.70 -2.88 -0.10
CA LYS A 151 5.25 -1.76 0.73
C LYS A 151 5.75 -1.94 2.17
N THR A 152 6.22 -0.86 2.78
CA THR A 152 6.82 -0.91 4.13
C THR A 152 5.82 -1.37 5.18
N SER A 153 4.76 -0.59 5.41
CA SER A 153 3.98 -0.68 6.65
C SER A 153 2.48 -0.51 6.42
N THR A 154 1.69 -1.06 7.34
CA THR A 154 0.23 -0.85 7.35
C THR A 154 -0.16 0.51 7.91
N GLY A 155 0.65 1.04 8.83
CA GLY A 155 0.31 2.20 9.66
C GLY A 155 -0.43 1.87 10.95
N PHE A 156 -0.76 0.60 11.21
CA PHE A 156 -1.48 0.13 12.39
C PHE A 156 -0.60 -0.67 13.37
N SER A 157 0.71 -0.70 13.13
CA SER A 157 1.70 -1.40 13.94
C SER A 157 2.59 -0.40 14.70
N THR A 158 3.72 -0.86 15.22
CA THR A 158 4.61 -0.10 16.11
C THR A 158 5.50 0.91 15.41
N GLY A 159 5.58 0.90 14.07
CA GLY A 159 6.43 1.80 13.29
C GLY A 159 5.97 1.95 11.84
N GLY A 160 6.48 2.99 11.19
CA GLY A 160 6.27 3.27 9.76
C GLY A 160 7.52 3.04 8.92
N ALA A 161 7.54 3.61 7.72
CA ALA A 161 8.68 3.63 6.83
C ALA A 161 9.88 4.39 7.43
N THR A 162 11.07 3.83 7.24
CA THR A 162 12.36 4.50 7.45
C THR A 162 13.10 4.62 6.12
N ILE A 163 14.14 5.45 6.05
CA ILE A 163 14.95 5.60 4.82
C ILE A 163 15.71 4.30 4.56
N GLU A 164 16.25 3.71 5.62
CA GLU A 164 17.02 2.47 5.61
C GLU A 164 16.19 1.29 5.08
N ASP A 165 14.92 1.17 5.50
CA ASP A 165 14.01 0.15 5.00
C ASP A 165 13.74 0.31 3.50
N ILE A 166 13.56 1.55 3.03
CA ILE A 166 13.29 1.82 1.61
C ILE A 166 14.50 1.47 0.74
N GLU A 167 15.70 1.83 1.18
CA GLU A 167 16.94 1.50 0.47
C GLU A 167 17.15 -0.01 0.42
N LEU A 168 16.97 -0.71 1.54
CA LEU A 168 17.08 -2.17 1.62
C LEU A 168 16.06 -2.87 0.71
N MET A 169 14.80 -2.45 0.74
CA MET A 169 13.75 -3.01 -0.11
C MET A 169 14.03 -2.75 -1.58
N ARG A 170 14.49 -1.54 -1.94
CA ARG A 170 14.87 -1.17 -3.31
C ARG A 170 16.01 -2.06 -3.82
N GLU A 171 17.03 -2.28 -3.03
CA GLU A 171 18.13 -3.18 -3.38
C GLU A 171 17.62 -4.61 -3.63
N ALA A 172 16.79 -5.13 -2.72
CA ALA A 172 16.27 -6.49 -2.81
C ALA A 172 15.38 -6.73 -4.05
N VAL A 173 14.51 -5.77 -4.41
CA VAL A 173 13.59 -5.95 -5.54
C VAL A 173 14.19 -5.52 -6.89
N GLY A 174 15.24 -4.69 -6.88
CA GLY A 174 15.90 -4.17 -8.08
C GLY A 174 15.15 -2.97 -8.69
N PRO A 175 15.48 -2.58 -9.93
CA PRO A 175 15.06 -1.29 -10.50
C PRO A 175 13.64 -1.28 -11.09
N THR A 176 13.03 -2.44 -11.33
CA THR A 176 11.76 -2.56 -12.07
C THR A 176 10.54 -2.62 -11.18
N MET A 177 10.59 -3.43 -10.12
CA MET A 177 9.50 -3.57 -9.16
C MET A 177 9.39 -2.30 -8.31
N GLY A 178 8.16 -1.89 -7.99
CA GLY A 178 7.92 -0.68 -7.23
C GLY A 178 8.21 -0.85 -5.73
N VAL A 179 8.51 0.28 -5.07
CA VAL A 179 8.67 0.34 -3.61
C VAL A 179 7.76 1.44 -3.08
N LYS A 180 6.85 1.09 -2.17
CA LYS A 180 5.90 2.03 -1.57
C LYS A 180 6.28 2.32 -0.11
N ALA A 181 6.63 3.57 0.19
CA ALA A 181 6.78 4.03 1.57
C ALA A 181 5.41 4.31 2.17
N SER A 182 5.10 3.80 3.36
CA SER A 182 3.83 4.08 4.06
C SER A 182 4.06 4.13 5.56
N GLY A 183 3.36 5.07 6.22
CA GLY A 183 3.57 5.42 7.62
C GLY A 183 4.80 6.30 7.79
N GLY A 184 4.62 7.60 8.07
CA GLY A 184 5.72 8.53 8.36
C GLY A 184 5.95 9.66 7.35
N ALA A 185 5.37 9.60 6.15
CA ALA A 185 5.40 10.72 5.20
C ALA A 185 4.36 11.81 5.58
N ARG A 186 4.74 12.69 6.51
CA ARG A 186 3.90 13.79 7.05
C ARG A 186 4.21 15.17 6.48
N THR A 187 5.36 15.33 5.83
CA THR A 187 5.83 16.58 5.23
C THR A 187 6.32 16.34 3.80
N LEU A 188 6.46 17.42 3.03
CA LEU A 188 7.00 17.35 1.67
C LEU A 188 8.45 16.85 1.68
N GLU A 189 9.24 17.30 2.64
CA GLU A 189 10.64 16.91 2.81
C GLU A 189 10.76 15.41 3.09
N ALA A 190 9.90 14.87 3.96
CA ALA A 190 9.86 13.44 4.24
C ALA A 190 9.48 12.63 3.00
N ALA A 191 8.46 13.07 2.24
CA ALA A 191 8.07 12.41 0.99
C ALA A 191 9.21 12.42 -0.05
N GLN A 192 9.90 13.55 -0.21
CA GLN A 192 11.05 13.67 -1.10
C GLN A 192 12.23 12.79 -0.66
N ALA A 193 12.47 12.68 0.65
CA ALA A 193 13.52 11.81 1.19
C ALA A 193 13.24 10.34 0.84
N PHE A 194 12.01 9.85 1.01
CA PHE A 194 11.65 8.49 0.60
C PHE A 194 11.79 8.27 -0.91
N ILE A 195 11.38 9.23 -1.73
CA ILE A 195 11.55 9.12 -3.19
C ILE A 195 13.04 9.02 -3.55
N LYS A 196 13.88 9.86 -2.93
CA LYS A 196 15.34 9.83 -3.13
C LYS A 196 15.97 8.49 -2.70
N ALA A 197 15.45 7.89 -1.62
CA ALA A 197 15.86 6.57 -1.13
C ALA A 197 15.43 5.41 -2.05
N GLY A 198 14.54 5.66 -3.01
CA GLY A 198 14.12 4.67 -4.00
C GLY A 198 12.63 4.31 -3.96
N ALA A 199 11.81 5.00 -3.15
CA ALA A 199 10.36 4.83 -3.19
C ALA A 199 9.79 5.36 -4.51
N THR A 200 8.91 4.58 -5.13
CA THR A 200 8.15 4.95 -6.35
C THR A 200 6.68 5.20 -6.05
N ARG A 201 6.27 5.06 -4.78
CA ARG A 201 4.94 5.44 -4.28
C ARG A 201 5.01 5.80 -2.80
N ILE A 202 4.12 6.68 -2.35
CA ILE A 202 3.98 7.15 -0.97
C ILE A 202 2.53 6.96 -0.54
N GLY A 203 2.28 6.12 0.45
CA GLY A 203 0.99 6.01 1.12
C GLY A 203 0.92 6.94 2.32
N THR A 204 -0.01 7.89 2.30
CA THR A 204 -0.17 8.88 3.39
C THR A 204 -1.59 9.41 3.45
N SER A 205 -2.05 9.76 4.65
CA SER A 205 -3.26 10.57 4.89
C SER A 205 -2.96 12.07 4.83
N SER A 206 -1.69 12.46 4.83
CA SER A 206 -1.24 13.86 4.86
C SER A 206 -1.06 14.46 3.46
N GLY A 207 -1.63 13.85 2.41
CA GLY A 207 -1.40 14.25 1.02
C GLY A 207 -1.70 15.74 0.76
N VAL A 208 -2.84 16.23 1.27
CA VAL A 208 -3.21 17.65 1.15
C VAL A 208 -2.22 18.58 1.86
N ALA A 209 -1.76 18.20 3.06
CA ALA A 209 -0.78 18.98 3.81
C ALA A 209 0.56 19.06 3.05
N ILE A 210 1.03 17.92 2.53
CA ILE A 210 2.23 17.84 1.70
C ILE A 210 2.12 18.78 0.48
N MET A 211 0.98 18.78 -0.21
CA MET A 211 0.76 19.66 -1.36
C MET A 211 0.69 21.15 -1.01
N LYS A 212 0.40 21.48 0.25
CA LYS A 212 0.40 22.85 0.77
C LYS A 212 1.74 23.25 1.42
N GLY A 213 2.73 22.35 1.48
CA GLY A 213 3.97 22.58 2.22
C GLY A 213 3.77 22.66 3.73
N GLN A 214 2.78 21.95 4.25
CA GLN A 214 2.40 21.91 5.66
C GLN A 214 2.77 20.57 6.28
N GLU A 215 2.91 20.56 7.61
CA GLU A 215 3.06 19.34 8.41
C GLU A 215 1.70 18.88 8.94
N SER A 216 1.48 17.56 8.98
CA SER A 216 0.30 16.92 9.56
C SER A 216 0.69 16.08 10.78
N HIS A 217 -0.12 16.12 11.82
CA HIS A 217 0.09 15.35 13.06
C HIS A 217 -0.85 14.13 13.18
N ASP A 218 -1.64 13.84 12.15
CA ASP A 218 -2.58 12.73 12.20
C ASP A 218 -1.84 11.37 12.14
N SER A 219 -2.29 10.44 12.99
CA SER A 219 -1.92 9.02 12.91
C SER A 219 -3.16 8.15 12.73
N TYR A 220 -2.89 6.92 12.28
CA TYR A 220 -3.80 5.79 12.42
C TYR A 220 -3.66 5.17 13.81
#